data_AF-A0A200QVG5-F1
#
_entry.id   AF-A0A200QVG5-F1
#
_cell.length_a   1.000
_cell.length_b   1.000
_cell.length_c   1.000
_cell.angle_alpha   90.00
_cell.angle_beta   90.00
_cell.angle_gamma   90.00
#
_symmetry.space_group_name_H-M   'P 1'
#
loop_
_entity.id
_entity.type
_entity.pdbx_description
1 polymer ?
#
loop_
_entity_poly.entity_id
_entity_poly.type
_entity_poly.pdbx_seq_one_letter_code
_entity_poly.pdbx_strand_id
1 'polypeptide(L)'
;MDFYVWTPNGSSLFRIRRNREYWDLLKIALSDFWWNHVQPAKEMCSKSPITNSVIQMRSLKPAPRHELCDDIKDASKCVVDKSDLLIREIHGKLLN
;
A
#
# COMPACT_ATOMS: atom_id res chain seq x y z
N MET A 1 11.47 -3.62 9.73
CA MET A 1 10.42 -2.97 10.52
C MET A 1 9.80 -4.02 11.41
N ASP A 2 9.40 -3.63 12.62
CA ASP A 2 8.69 -4.52 13.53
C ASP A 2 7.20 -4.24 13.37
N PHE A 3 6.44 -5.26 13.02
CA PHE A 3 5.02 -5.17 12.70
C PHE A 3 4.22 -5.86 13.78
N TYR A 4 3.51 -5.06 14.56
CA TYR A 4 2.68 -5.53 15.66
C TYR A 4 1.22 -5.59 15.23
N VAL A 5 0.58 -6.73 15.49
CA VAL A 5 -0.83 -6.98 15.20
C VAL A 5 -1.52 -7.37 16.50
N TRP A 6 -2.62 -6.70 16.82
CA TRP A 6 -3.43 -7.02 18.00
C TRP A 6 -4.87 -7.29 17.62
N THR A 7 -5.47 -8.27 18.28
CA THR A 7 -6.88 -8.62 18.23
C THR A 7 -7.38 -8.88 19.66
N PRO A 8 -8.69 -8.87 19.91
CA PRO A 8 -9.22 -9.25 21.22
C PRO A 8 -8.79 -10.64 21.72
N ASN A 9 -8.40 -11.55 20.83
CA ASN A 9 -8.01 -12.92 21.16
C ASN A 9 -6.49 -13.09 21.36
N GLY A 10 -5.72 -12.05 21.12
CA GLY A 10 -4.27 -12.08 21.25
C GLY A 10 -3.54 -11.15 20.30
N SER A 11 -2.21 -11.21 20.33
CA SER A 11 -1.34 -10.34 19.54
C SER A 11 -0.12 -11.07 18.97
N SER A 12 0.56 -10.45 18.00
CA SER A 12 1.76 -11.01 17.37
C SER A 12 2.71 -9.90 16.94
N LEU A 13 4.00 -10.15 17.07
CA LEU A 13 5.08 -9.26 16.63
C LEU A 13 5.91 -9.96 15.57
N PHE A 14 5.99 -9.36 14.38
CA PHE A 14 6.78 -9.87 13.26
C PHE A 14 7.97 -8.94 12.98
N ARG A 15 9.12 -9.51 12.66
CA ARG A 15 10.26 -8.79 12.06
C ARG A 15 10.15 -8.88 10.55
N ILE A 16 9.74 -7.78 9.92
CA ILE A 16 9.71 -7.67 8.47
C ILE A 16 11.03 -7.08 7.98
N ARG A 17 11.79 -7.86 7.21
CA ARG A 17 13.01 -7.40 6.53
C ARG A 17 12.64 -6.60 5.28
N ARG A 18 13.51 -5.66 4.91
CA ARG A 18 13.33 -4.91 3.66
C ARG A 18 13.48 -5.86 2.47
N ASN A 19 12.44 -6.00 1.67
CA ASN A 19 12.49 -6.74 0.40
C ASN A 19 12.59 -5.75 -0.76
N ARG A 20 13.73 -5.74 -1.45
CA ARG A 20 14.00 -4.79 -2.54
C ARG A 20 13.08 -4.99 -3.74
N GLU A 21 12.86 -6.25 -4.14
CA GLU A 21 12.00 -6.61 -5.29
C GLU A 21 10.56 -6.16 -5.06
N TYR A 22 10.02 -6.39 -3.86
CA TYR A 22 8.70 -5.92 -3.46
C TYR A 22 8.60 -4.39 -3.52
N TRP A 23 9.62 -3.69 -3.04
CA TRP A 23 9.67 -2.22 -3.11
C TRP A 23 9.73 -1.70 -4.54
N ASP A 24 10.46 -2.38 -5.42
CA ASP A 24 10.58 -1.96 -6.82
C ASP A 24 9.26 -2.21 -7.57
N LEU A 25 8.53 -3.29 -7.28
CA LEU A 25 7.17 -3.52 -7.78
C LEU A 25 6.19 -2.43 -7.33
N LEU A 26 6.19 -2.09 -6.03
CA LEU A 26 5.34 -1.03 -5.49
C LEU A 26 5.63 0.34 -6.14
N LYS A 27 6.90 0.66 -6.37
CA LYS A 27 7.29 1.93 -6.98
C LYS A 27 6.72 2.11 -8.37
N ILE A 28 6.62 1.05 -9.17
CA ILE A 28 6.04 1.11 -10.52
C ILE A 28 4.58 1.57 -10.43
N ALA A 29 3.74 0.83 -9.70
CA ALA A 29 2.33 1.16 -9.55
C ALA A 29 2.09 2.56 -8.93
N LEU A 30 2.90 2.95 -7.94
CA LEU A 30 2.80 4.28 -7.33
C LEU A 30 3.27 5.40 -8.26
N SER A 31 4.30 5.15 -9.06
CA SER A 31 4.80 6.09 -10.07
C SER A 31 3.75 6.31 -11.14
N ASP A 32 3.15 5.25 -11.66
CA ASP A 32 2.07 5.32 -12.66
C ASP A 32 0.87 6.08 -12.11
N PHE A 33 0.45 5.77 -10.88
CA PHE A 33 -0.60 6.52 -10.20
C PHE A 33 -0.27 8.02 -10.09
N TRP A 34 0.96 8.34 -9.67
CA TRP A 34 1.38 9.71 -9.43
C TRP A 34 1.45 10.53 -10.72
N TRP A 35 2.20 10.05 -11.71
CA TRP A 35 2.49 10.83 -12.92
C TRP A 35 1.33 10.89 -13.90
N ASN A 36 0.47 9.86 -13.95
CA ASN A 36 -0.65 9.83 -14.89
C ASN A 36 -1.92 10.46 -14.32
N HIS A 37 -2.09 10.50 -12.99
CA HIS A 37 -3.33 10.95 -12.36
C HIS A 37 -3.13 12.15 -11.44
N VAL A 38 -2.28 12.04 -10.42
CA VAL A 38 -2.19 13.05 -9.35
C VAL A 38 -1.52 14.34 -9.83
N GLN A 39 -0.33 14.22 -10.42
CA GLN A 39 0.44 15.39 -10.84
C GLN A 39 -0.29 16.21 -11.92
N PRO A 40 -0.87 15.63 -12.97
CA PRO A 40 -1.63 16.39 -13.96
C PRO A 40 -2.87 17.06 -13.37
N ALA A 41 -3.58 16.38 -12.45
CA ALA A 41 -4.76 16.94 -11.81
C ALA A 41 -4.41 18.15 -10.96
N LYS A 42 -3.31 18.06 -10.19
CA LYS A 42 -2.78 19.18 -9.42
C LYS A 42 -2.45 20.38 -10.31
N GLU A 43 -1.78 20.17 -11.43
CA GLU A 43 -1.43 21.24 -12.36
C GLU A 43 -2.66 21.91 -12.97
N MET A 44 -3.70 21.13 -13.30
CA MET A 44 -4.97 21.65 -13.81
C MET A 44 -5.67 22.53 -12.77
N CYS A 45 -5.65 22.13 -11.49
CA CYS A 45 -6.15 22.95 -10.38
C CYS A 45 -5.43 24.28 -10.24
N SER A 46 -4.12 24.29 -10.45
CA SER A 46 -3.32 25.50 -10.26
C SER A 46 -3.46 26.51 -11.42
N LYS A 47 -3.85 26.05 -12.62
CA LYS A 47 -3.86 26.88 -13.84
C LYS A 47 -5.20 27.58 -14.12
N SER A 48 -6.32 27.13 -13.56
CA SER A 48 -7.62 27.80 -13.77
C SER A 48 -8.59 27.64 -12.59
N PRO A 49 -9.48 28.62 -12.35
CA PRO A 49 -10.56 28.45 -11.39
C PRO A 49 -11.53 27.38 -11.91
N ILE A 50 -11.45 26.20 -11.31
CA ILE A 50 -12.27 25.04 -11.66
C ILE A 50 -13.73 25.33 -11.32
N THR A 51 -14.56 25.56 -12.33
CA THR A 51 -16.01 25.78 -12.14
C THR A 51 -16.75 24.48 -11.82
N ASN A 52 -16.31 23.34 -12.36
CA ASN A 52 -16.86 22.02 -12.04
C ASN A 52 -15.77 20.93 -12.08
N SER A 53 -15.22 20.61 -10.90
CA SER A 53 -14.09 19.69 -10.72
C SER A 53 -14.40 18.27 -11.20
N VAL A 54 -15.62 17.80 -10.99
CA VAL A 54 -16.00 16.41 -11.33
C VAL A 54 -15.98 16.18 -12.83
N ILE A 55 -16.41 17.16 -13.63
CA ILE A 55 -16.44 17.07 -15.09
C ILE A 55 -15.04 17.25 -15.67
N GLN A 56 -14.31 18.28 -15.21
CA GLN A 56 -13.00 18.65 -15.77
C GLN A 56 -11.90 17.62 -15.45
N MET A 57 -12.02 16.88 -14.34
CA MET A 57 -11.01 15.91 -13.89
C MET A 57 -11.37 14.46 -14.16
N ARG A 58 -12.52 14.20 -14.80
CA ARG A 58 -13.01 12.83 -15.01
C ARG A 58 -12.01 11.96 -15.79
N SER A 59 -11.29 12.55 -16.73
CA SER A 59 -10.24 11.88 -17.52
C SER A 59 -9.00 11.50 -16.71
N LEU A 60 -8.72 12.24 -15.64
CA LEU A 60 -7.57 12.00 -14.76
C LEU A 60 -7.91 11.05 -13.60
N LYS A 61 -9.19 10.66 -13.46
CA LYS A 61 -9.61 9.73 -12.42
C LYS A 61 -8.95 8.36 -12.66
N PRO A 62 -8.18 7.83 -11.69
CA PRO A 62 -7.61 6.50 -11.80
C PRO A 62 -8.69 5.43 -11.78
N ALA A 63 -8.39 4.30 -12.39
CA ALA A 63 -9.24 3.11 -12.27
C ALA A 63 -9.32 2.68 -10.79
N PRO A 64 -10.43 2.07 -10.34
CA PRO A 64 -10.55 1.58 -8.97
C PRO A 64 -9.51 0.51 -8.59
N ARG A 65 -8.91 -0.15 -9.59
CA ARG A 65 -7.91 -1.20 -9.42
C ARG A 65 -6.80 -1.03 -10.46
N HIS A 66 -5.56 -1.00 -9.99
CA HIS A 66 -4.36 -1.02 -10.84
C HIS A 66 -4.12 -2.43 -11.38
N GLU A 67 -3.53 -2.55 -12.57
CA GLU A 67 -3.20 -3.85 -13.19
C GLU A 67 -2.29 -4.72 -12.30
N LEU A 68 -1.25 -4.11 -11.72
CA LEU A 68 -0.32 -4.77 -10.78
C LEU A 68 -0.91 -5.06 -9.38
N CYS A 69 -2.20 -4.80 -9.14
CA CYS A 69 -2.77 -4.94 -7.79
C CYS A 69 -2.69 -6.38 -7.26
N ASP A 70 -2.87 -7.37 -8.14
CA ASP A 70 -2.79 -8.78 -7.73
C ASP A 70 -1.36 -9.25 -7.53
N ASP A 71 -0.44 -8.86 -8.41
CA ASP A 71 1.00 -9.12 -8.24
C ASP A 71 1.52 -8.54 -6.92
N ILE A 72 1.12 -7.31 -6.56
CA ILE A 72 1.50 -6.67 -5.29
C ILE A 72 0.93 -7.45 -4.11
N LYS A 73 -0.31 -7.94 -4.17
CA LYS A 73 -0.89 -8.75 -3.09
C LYS A 73 -0.13 -10.05 -2.92
N ASP A 74 0.18 -10.74 -4.01
CA ASP A 74 0.88 -12.02 -3.94
C ASP A 74 2.32 -11.82 -3.46
N ALA A 75 3.02 -10.79 -3.94
CA ALA A 75 4.33 -10.40 -3.42
C ALA A 75 4.28 -10.01 -1.94
N SER A 76 3.20 -9.35 -1.47
CA SER A 76 3.00 -9.03 -0.05
C SER A 76 2.91 -10.29 0.80
N LYS A 77 2.15 -11.31 0.36
CA LYS A 77 2.07 -12.60 1.05
C LYS A 77 3.46 -13.24 1.14
N CYS A 78 4.21 -13.26 0.04
CA CYS A 78 5.58 -13.79 0.04
C CYS A 78 6.52 -13.05 1.00
N VAL A 79 6.34 -11.73 1.20
CA VAL A 79 7.12 -10.97 2.21
C VAL A 79 6.75 -11.37 3.63
N VAL A 80 5.46 -11.59 3.89
CA VAL A 80 4.96 -12.04 5.20
C VAL A 80 5.42 -13.47 5.51
N ASP A 81 5.33 -14.39 4.54
CA ASP A 81 5.76 -15.78 4.70
C ASP A 81 7.26 -15.90 5.02
N LYS A 82 8.06 -14.92 4.59
CA LYS A 82 9.50 -14.82 4.87
C LYS A 82 9.83 -13.98 6.10
N SER A 83 8.83 -13.51 6.84
CA SER A 83 9.04 -12.69 8.04
C SER A 83 9.23 -13.53 9.30
N ASP A 84 10.04 -13.05 10.23
CA ASP A 84 10.28 -13.77 11.47
C ASP A 84 9.16 -13.44 12.47
N LEU A 85 8.39 -14.44 12.93
CA LEU A 85 7.52 -14.27 14.09
C LEU A 85 8.40 -14.22 15.35
N LEU A 86 8.42 -13.07 16.02
CA LEU A 86 9.26 -12.86 17.21
C LEU A 86 8.54 -13.25 18.50
N ILE A 87 7.27 -12.86 18.60
CA ILE A 87 6.43 -13.03 19.78
C ILE A 87 5.00 -13.26 19.31
N ARG A 88 4.29 -14.16 19.99
CA ARG A 88 2.86 -14.36 19.85
C ARG A 88 2.21 -14.41 21.22
N GLU A 89 1.19 -13.63 21.45
CA GLU A 89 0.39 -13.68 22.67
C GLU A 89 -1.00 -14.25 22.36
N ILE A 90 -1.47 -15.14 23.23
CA ILE A 90 -2.80 -15.76 23.13
C ILE A 90 -3.41 -15.78 24.53
N HIS A 91 -4.56 -15.13 24.71
CA HIS A 91 -5.29 -15.05 25.99
C HIS A 91 -4.41 -14.66 27.20
N GLY A 92 -3.56 -13.65 27.02
CA GLY A 92 -2.65 -13.11 28.03
C GLY A 92 -1.34 -13.88 28.22
N LYS A 93 -1.09 -14.94 27.45
CA LYS A 93 0.13 -15.75 27.53
C LYS A 93 1.06 -15.48 26.35
N LEU A 94 2.28 -15.03 26.63
CA LEU A 94 3.33 -14.83 25.64
C LEU A 94 3.98 -16.17 25.25
N LEU A 95 4.16 -16.36 23.96
CA LEU A 95 4.81 -17.49 23.29
C LEU A 95 5.90 -16.90 22.39
N ASN A 96 7.12 -17.42 22.46
CA ASN A 96 8.22 -17.09 21.55
C ASN A 96 8.52 -18.29 20.66
#